data_AF-A0A4Y7INY8-F1
#
_entry.id   AF-A0A4Y7INY8-F1
#
_cell.length_a   1.000
_cell.length_b   1.000
_cell.length_c   1.000
_cell.angle_alpha   90.00
_cell.angle_beta   90.00
_cell.angle_gamma   90.00
#
_symmetry.space_group_name_H-M   'P 1'
#
loop_
_entity.id
_entity.type
_entity.pdbx_description
1 polymer ?
#
loop_
_entity_poly.entity_id
_entity_poly.type
_entity_poly.pdbx_seq_one_letter_code
_entity_poly.pdbx_strand_id
1 'polypeptide(L)'
;MATETEPASSTSVIISSDARGKHRVVAELKRLEQETRFLEKELEELERTNKVSDVLPELLRNIGTRPDALLPVTKSPIDPTWDRWFEGPRKQQGCICCFFR
;
A
#
# COMPACT_ATOMS: atom_id res chain seq x y z
N MET A 1 -36.64 -20.50 -68.47
CA MET A 1 -35.48 -20.15 -67.63
C MET A 1 -35.88 -18.91 -66.84
N ALA A 2 -36.25 -19.09 -65.57
CA ALA A 2 -36.55 -17.97 -64.68
C ALA A 2 -35.25 -17.56 -63.99
N THR A 3 -34.83 -16.32 -64.19
CA THR A 3 -33.76 -15.69 -63.41
C THR A 3 -34.40 -14.57 -62.60
N GLU A 4 -34.64 -14.86 -61.33
CA GLU A 4 -34.82 -13.85 -60.30
C GLU A 4 -33.85 -14.22 -59.20
N THR A 5 -33.00 -13.28 -58.78
CA THR A 5 -32.64 -13.00 -57.37
C THR A 5 -31.64 -11.86 -57.37
N GLU A 6 -32.12 -10.67 -57.02
CA GLU A 6 -31.45 -9.75 -56.10
C GLU A 6 -32.60 -9.16 -55.26
N PRO A 7 -32.47 -9.06 -53.94
CA PRO A 7 -31.84 -7.84 -53.45
C PRO A 7 -30.91 -8.02 -52.25
N ALA A 8 -29.87 -7.20 -52.25
CA ALA A 8 -29.05 -6.80 -51.12
C ALA A 8 -29.83 -6.63 -49.81
N SER A 9 -29.38 -7.29 -48.74
CA SER A 9 -29.79 -6.94 -47.38
C SER A 9 -28.68 -7.25 -46.36
N SER A 10 -28.12 -6.16 -45.80
CA SER A 10 -27.71 -6.07 -44.40
C SER A 10 -26.40 -6.74 -43.95
N THR A 11 -25.27 -6.45 -44.61
CA THR A 11 -23.91 -6.76 -44.06
C THR A 11 -23.20 -5.50 -43.53
N SER A 12 -23.92 -4.55 -42.93
CA SER A 12 -23.31 -3.30 -42.42
C SER A 12 -23.44 -3.06 -40.91
N VAL A 13 -24.10 -3.96 -40.17
CA VAL A 13 -24.34 -3.74 -38.71
C VAL A 13 -23.46 -4.61 -37.80
N ILE A 14 -22.85 -5.69 -38.30
CA ILE A 14 -22.14 -6.67 -37.45
C ILE A 14 -20.70 -6.23 -37.08
N ILE A 15 -20.09 -5.27 -37.80
CA ILE A 15 -18.66 -4.94 -37.63
C ILE A 15 -18.40 -3.96 -36.45
N SER A 16 -19.41 -3.23 -35.98
CA SER A 16 -19.21 -2.15 -34.98
C SER A 16 -19.20 -2.60 -33.52
N SER A 17 -19.83 -3.73 -33.18
CA SER A 17 -19.82 -4.27 -31.80
C SER A 17 -18.52 -4.99 -31.42
N ASP A 18 -17.76 -5.40 -32.43
CA ASP A 18 -16.62 -6.31 -32.30
C ASP A 18 -15.35 -5.62 -31.80
N ALA A 19 -15.20 -4.32 -32.04
CA ALA A 19 -14.04 -3.56 -31.60
C ALA A 19 -14.04 -3.30 -30.08
N ARG A 20 -15.21 -3.09 -29.45
CA ARG A 20 -15.29 -2.76 -28.01
C ARG A 20 -14.85 -3.92 -27.12
N GLY A 21 -15.16 -5.15 -27.52
CA GLY A 21 -14.69 -6.37 -26.82
C GLY A 21 -13.20 -6.62 -27.01
N LYS A 22 -12.68 -6.43 -28.24
CA LYS A 22 -11.26 -6.65 -28.57
C LYS A 22 -10.32 -5.76 -27.75
N HIS A 23 -10.61 -4.47 -27.61
CA HIS A 23 -9.79 -3.57 -26.80
C HIS A 23 -9.77 -3.97 -25.32
N ARG A 24 -10.92 -4.42 -24.78
CA ARG A 24 -11.00 -4.91 -23.39
C ARG A 24 -10.14 -6.16 -23.19
N VAL A 25 -10.24 -7.12 -24.11
CA VAL A 25 -9.43 -8.36 -24.03
C VAL A 25 -7.94 -8.03 -24.13
N VAL A 26 -7.54 -7.14 -25.04
CA VAL A 26 -6.14 -6.70 -25.18
C VAL A 26 -5.64 -5.97 -23.93
N ALA A 27 -6.48 -5.15 -23.29
CA ALA A 27 -6.11 -4.45 -22.06
C ALA A 27 -5.88 -5.44 -20.90
N GLU A 28 -6.77 -6.43 -20.74
CA GLU A 28 -6.59 -7.47 -19.73
C GLU A 28 -5.35 -8.33 -19.99
N LEU A 29 -5.10 -8.70 -21.25
CA LEU A 29 -3.88 -9.43 -21.61
C LEU A 29 -2.62 -8.63 -21.26
N LYS A 30 -2.59 -7.33 -21.59
CA LYS A 30 -1.47 -6.45 -21.23
C LYS A 30 -1.29 -6.30 -19.72
N ARG A 31 -2.39 -6.23 -18.96
CA ARG A 31 -2.35 -6.19 -17.49
C ARG A 31 -1.73 -7.47 -16.94
N LEU A 32 -2.22 -8.63 -17.38
CA LEU A 32 -1.69 -9.93 -16.95
C LEU A 32 -0.22 -10.10 -17.33
N GLU A 33 0.17 -9.67 -18.53
CA GLU A 33 1.57 -9.69 -18.97
C GLU A 33 2.47 -8.80 -18.11
N GLN A 34 1.97 -7.65 -17.65
CA GLN A 34 2.67 -6.80 -16.69
C GLN A 34 2.79 -7.45 -15.31
N GLU A 35 1.71 -8.07 -14.82
CA GLU A 35 1.71 -8.79 -13.55
C GLU A 35 2.70 -9.95 -13.56
N THR A 36 2.73 -10.76 -14.64
CA THR A 36 3.70 -11.84 -14.79
C THR A 36 5.13 -11.32 -14.73
N ARG A 37 5.46 -10.27 -15.50
CA ARG A 37 6.80 -9.67 -15.47
C ARG A 37 7.19 -9.13 -14.10
N PHE A 38 6.24 -8.53 -13.40
CA PHE A 38 6.48 -7.99 -12.06
C PHE A 38 6.80 -9.11 -11.07
N LEU A 39 5.99 -10.18 -11.09
CA LEU A 39 6.20 -11.35 -10.23
C LEU A 39 7.52 -12.07 -10.54
N GLU A 40 7.89 -12.19 -11.81
CA GLU A 40 9.20 -12.77 -12.20
C GLU A 40 10.36 -11.95 -11.62
N LYS A 41 10.28 -10.62 -11.68
CA LYS A 41 11.29 -9.73 -11.10
C LYS A 41 11.35 -9.84 -9.58
N GLU A 42 10.21 -9.84 -8.90
CA GLU A 42 10.15 -10.00 -7.44
C GLU A 42 10.72 -11.36 -7.00
N LEU A 43 10.48 -12.41 -7.78
CA LEU A 43 11.03 -13.73 -7.52
C LEU A 43 12.55 -13.74 -7.65
N GLU A 44 13.11 -13.13 -8.71
CA GLU A 44 14.56 -12.97 -8.87
C GLU A 44 15.17 -12.19 -7.70
N GLU A 45 14.52 -11.11 -7.27
CA GLU A 45 14.97 -10.34 -6.10
C GLU A 45 14.96 -11.20 -4.83
N LEU A 46 13.88 -11.96 -4.60
CA LEU A 46 13.75 -12.83 -3.42
C LEU A 46 14.80 -13.94 -3.40
N GLU A 47 15.13 -14.54 -4.54
CA GLU A 47 16.21 -15.52 -4.67
C GLU A 47 17.59 -14.93 -4.36
N ARG A 48 17.80 -13.64 -4.66
CA ARG A 48 19.04 -12.92 -4.31
C ARG A 48 19.07 -12.46 -2.85
N THR A 49 17.93 -12.37 -2.17
CA THR A 49 17.90 -11.92 -0.76
C THR A 49 18.50 -12.96 0.17
N ASN A 50 19.21 -12.49 1.20
CA ASN A 50 19.76 -13.36 2.23
C ASN A 50 18.63 -13.95 3.11
N LYS A 51 18.88 -15.12 3.69
CA LYS A 51 17.91 -15.72 4.62
C LYS A 51 17.74 -14.84 5.84
N VAL A 52 16.53 -14.82 6.37
CA VAL A 52 16.21 -14.09 7.61
C VAL A 52 17.07 -14.58 8.78
N SER A 53 17.38 -15.88 8.83
CA SER A 53 18.27 -16.46 9.84
C SER A 53 19.65 -15.81 9.90
N ASP A 54 20.13 -15.33 8.75
CA ASP A 54 21.48 -14.81 8.60
C ASP A 54 21.54 -13.32 8.98
N VAL A 55 20.45 -12.58 8.71
CA VAL A 55 20.33 -11.14 8.99
C VAL A 55 19.83 -10.86 10.41
N LEU A 56 19.00 -11.74 10.98
CA LEU A 56 18.33 -11.52 12.27
C LEU A 56 19.29 -11.28 13.44
N PRO A 57 20.41 -12.01 13.61
CA PRO A 57 21.34 -11.77 14.72
C PRO A 57 21.97 -10.38 14.69
N GLU A 58 22.30 -9.87 13.50
CA GLU A 58 22.84 -8.53 13.32
C GLU A 58 21.80 -7.46 13.67
N LEU A 59 20.56 -7.64 13.20
CA LEU A 59 19.45 -6.75 13.54
C LEU A 59 19.22 -6.69 15.06
N LEU A 60 19.17 -7.84 15.74
CA LEU A 60 18.99 -7.91 17.19
C LEU A 60 20.14 -7.23 17.94
N ARG A 61 21.38 -7.39 17.46
CA ARG A 61 22.55 -6.70 18.03
C ARG A 61 22.40 -5.17 17.88
N ASN A 62 21.97 -4.70 16.72
CA ASN A 62 21.78 -3.27 16.46
C ASN A 62 20.66 -2.66 17.34
N ILE A 63 19.56 -3.40 17.54
CA ILE A 63 18.47 -2.98 18.41
C ILE A 63 18.92 -2.99 19.88
N GLY A 64 19.65 -4.03 20.31
CA GLY A 64 20.06 -4.19 21.71
C GLY A 64 21.21 -3.25 22.16
N THR A 65 21.98 -2.70 21.23
CA THR A 65 23.13 -1.83 21.56
C THR A 65 22.74 -0.37 21.79
N ARG A 66 21.62 0.10 21.21
CA ARG A 66 21.16 1.47 21.38
C ARG A 66 20.06 1.54 22.45
N PRO A 67 20.28 2.27 23.56
CA PRO A 67 19.21 2.47 24.55
C PRO A 67 18.08 3.29 23.92
N ASP A 68 16.86 2.76 23.98
CA ASP A 68 15.66 3.45 23.52
C ASP A 68 15.06 4.27 24.67
N ALA A 69 15.04 5.60 24.51
CA ALA A 69 14.53 6.53 25.52
C ALA A 69 13.03 6.33 25.85
N LEU A 70 12.27 5.66 24.97
CA LEU A 70 10.88 5.32 25.20
C LEU A 70 10.69 3.98 25.92
N LEU A 71 11.77 3.20 26.09
CA LEU A 71 11.72 1.95 26.83
C LEU A 71 12.10 2.16 28.30
N PRO A 72 11.29 1.64 29.27
CA PRO A 72 11.51 1.78 30.71
C PRO A 72 12.84 1.22 31.25
N VAL A 73 13.62 0.54 30.40
CA VAL A 73 14.87 -0.17 30.75
C VAL A 73 16.10 0.71 30.54
N THR A 74 15.94 1.97 30.13
CA THR A 74 17.09 2.86 29.96
C THR A 74 17.55 3.43 31.31
N LYS A 75 18.82 3.16 31.65
CA LYS A 75 19.53 3.67 32.84
C LYS A 75 19.83 5.17 32.78
N SER A 76 19.08 5.93 31.99
CA SER A 76 19.20 7.38 31.93
C SER A 76 18.37 7.98 33.06
N PRO A 77 18.81 9.08 33.68
CA PRO A 77 17.93 9.88 34.53
C PRO A 77 16.63 10.16 33.77
N ILE A 78 15.49 9.82 34.37
CA ILE A 78 14.17 10.18 33.86
C ILE A 78 14.18 11.70 33.69
N ASP A 79 14.03 12.17 32.46
CA ASP A 79 13.93 13.60 32.19
C ASP A 79 12.50 14.03 32.50
N PRO A 80 12.27 14.81 33.59
CA PRO A 80 10.93 15.20 34.03
C PRO A 80 10.24 16.15 33.05
N THR A 81 10.94 16.65 32.02
CA THR A 81 10.29 17.47 30.98
C THR A 81 9.44 16.65 30.01
N TRP A 82 9.58 15.32 30.01
CA TRP A 82 8.72 14.40 29.23
C TRP A 82 7.32 14.25 29.82
N ASP A 83 7.17 14.40 31.13
CA ASP A 83 5.86 14.34 31.80
C ASP A 83 4.90 15.36 31.18
N ARG A 84 5.39 16.53 30.75
CA ARG A 84 4.60 17.55 30.03
C ARG A 84 3.92 17.04 28.75
N TRP A 85 4.49 16.05 28.07
CA TRP A 85 3.94 15.47 26.84
C TRP A 85 2.96 14.31 27.12
N PHE A 86 3.07 13.65 28.27
CA PHE A 86 2.27 12.48 28.64
C PHE A 86 1.19 12.76 29.72
N GLU A 87 1.25 13.89 30.42
CA GLU A 87 0.28 14.30 31.46
C GLU A 87 -1.11 14.71 30.90
N GLY A 88 -1.28 14.68 29.58
CA GLY A 88 -2.50 15.13 28.92
C GLY A 88 -2.73 16.65 29.07
N PRO A 89 -3.86 17.17 28.60
CA PRO A 89 -4.19 18.58 28.78
C PRO A 89 -4.24 18.88 30.28
N ARG A 90 -3.35 19.76 30.74
CA ARG A 90 -3.40 20.25 32.12
C ARG A 90 -4.83 20.73 32.35
N LYS A 91 -5.51 20.18 33.37
CA LYS A 91 -6.78 20.75 33.83
C LYS A 91 -6.47 22.19 34.17
N GLN A 92 -6.87 23.12 33.29
CA GLN A 92 -6.77 24.52 33.60
C GLN A 92 -7.61 24.68 34.85
N GLN A 93 -6.98 25.03 35.97
CA GLN A 93 -7.73 25.42 37.16
C GLN A 93 -8.66 26.52 36.68
N GLY A 94 -9.97 26.22 36.70
CA GLY A 94 -10.98 27.14 36.21
C GLY A 94 -10.73 28.51 36.83
N CYS A 95 -10.77 29.55 36.00
CA CYS A 95 -10.63 30.92 36.47
C CYS A 95 -11.54 31.16 37.68
N ILE A 96 -10.97 31.69 38.77
CA ILE A 96 -11.71 32.05 40.00
C ILE A 96 -12.60 33.29 39.77
N CYS A 97 -12.64 33.83 38.55
CA CYS A 97 -13.40 35.02 38.18
C CYS A 97 -14.93 34.87 38.29
N CYS A 98 -15.45 33.68 38.60
CA CYS A 98 -16.89 33.45 38.78
C CYS A 98 -17.35 33.42 40.25
N PHE A 99 -16.47 33.62 41.25
CA PHE A 99 -16.86 33.54 42.67
C PHE A 99 -17.47 34.83 43.26
N PHE A 100 -17.55 35.93 42.50
CA PHE A 100 -18.14 37.21 42.94
C PHE A 100 -19.25 37.69 42.00
N ARG A 101 -20.32 36.89 41.84
CA ARG A 101 -21.59 37.36 41.27
C ARG A 101 -22.76 36.98 42.16
#